data_AF-A0A351X9V3-F1
#
_entry.id   AF-A0A351X9V3-F1
#
_cell.length_a   1.000
_cell.length_b   1.000
_cell.length_c   1.000
_cell.angle_alpha   90.00
_cell.angle_beta   90.00
_cell.angle_gamma   90.00
#
_symmetry.space_group_name_H-M   'P 1'
#
loop_
_entity.id
_entity.type
_entity.pdbx_description
1 polymer ?
#
loop_
_entity_poly.entity_id
_entity_poly.type
_entity_poly.pdbx_seq_one_letter_code
_entity_poly.pdbx_strand_id
1 'polypeptide(L)'
;MDENQVYNQSNSQENITDNKNGKKKKEKKYIADTKVPVVNVVVTAIVLAVLIALSAFAVAVFSATPYEVKNGQVDVYELSSKVYTKLVISAMPEKITGNDNGTPVDFYVEVNDDYNYEVNEPIEQYRVYYYNENDEKVPLYKGTYYGRNGEAQYPLLGFFIKSMDNLKVYKKVAIAVLVVVCAAMLALLIYLTVLIVKIVKDKKFYKQYREK
;
A
#
# COMPACT_ATOMS: atom_id res chain seq x y z
N MET A 1 -54.18 -11.18 39.19
CA MET A 1 -53.09 -11.54 40.12
C MET A 1 -52.22 -12.50 39.33
N ASP A 2 -51.38 -11.95 38.46
CA ASP A 2 -50.00 -11.48 38.77
C ASP A 2 -49.12 -12.69 39.08
N GLU A 3 -47.90 -12.88 38.59
CA GLU A 3 -46.94 -12.11 37.80
C GLU A 3 -45.81 -13.11 37.50
N ASN A 4 -45.15 -13.00 36.33
CA ASN A 4 -43.69 -12.90 36.18
C ASN A 4 -42.76 -13.52 37.27
N GLN A 5 -41.61 -14.16 37.03
CA GLN A 5 -40.65 -14.29 35.92
C GLN A 5 -39.49 -15.17 36.45
N VAL A 6 -38.51 -15.44 35.58
CA VAL A 6 -37.04 -15.52 35.86
C VAL A 6 -36.34 -16.87 35.65
N TYR A 7 -35.87 -17.02 34.40
CA TYR A 7 -34.48 -17.28 33.94
C TYR A 7 -33.72 -18.60 34.20
N ASN A 8 -33.13 -19.09 33.08
CA ASN A 8 -31.78 -19.67 32.85
C ASN A 8 -31.32 -20.83 33.76
N GLN A 9 -30.67 -21.91 33.27
CA GLN A 9 -29.54 -21.95 32.35
C GLN A 9 -29.21 -23.42 32.04
N SER A 10 -28.53 -23.66 30.92
CA SER A 10 -27.55 -24.73 30.70
C SER A 10 -28.03 -26.19 30.71
N ASN A 11 -28.02 -26.82 29.52
CA ASN A 11 -27.13 -27.95 29.26
C ASN A 11 -27.21 -28.35 27.78
N SER A 12 -26.40 -27.69 26.95
CA SER A 12 -25.97 -28.26 25.68
C SER A 12 -25.01 -29.40 26.00
N GLN A 13 -25.53 -30.62 26.09
CA GLN A 13 -24.71 -31.82 26.21
C GLN A 13 -23.79 -31.92 25.00
N GLU A 14 -22.50 -31.79 25.27
CA GLU A 14 -21.39 -32.07 24.38
C GLU A 14 -21.36 -33.59 24.12
N ASN A 15 -22.10 -34.06 23.12
CA ASN A 15 -22.02 -35.44 22.67
C ASN A 15 -20.78 -35.60 21.77
N ILE A 16 -19.66 -35.94 22.40
CA ILE A 16 -18.43 -36.33 21.70
C ILE A 16 -18.63 -37.74 21.14
N THR A 17 -19.01 -37.85 19.87
CA THR A 17 -18.89 -39.12 19.14
C THR A 17 -17.48 -39.21 18.57
N ASP A 18 -16.68 -40.09 19.19
CA ASP A 18 -15.33 -40.42 18.79
C ASP A 18 -15.36 -41.13 17.43
N ASN A 19 -14.74 -40.55 16.39
CA ASN A 19 -14.55 -41.24 15.12
C ASN A 19 -13.12 -41.04 14.63
N LYS A 20 -12.41 -42.16 14.55
CA LYS A 20 -11.01 -42.33 14.14
C LYS A 20 -10.84 -41.94 12.67
N ASN A 21 -10.52 -40.66 12.41
CA ASN A 21 -9.64 -40.23 11.31
C ASN A 21 -9.42 -38.71 11.39
N GLY A 22 -8.17 -38.31 11.67
CA GLY A 22 -7.76 -36.97 12.09
C GLY A 22 -7.88 -35.87 11.04
N LYS A 23 -9.10 -35.47 10.68
CA LYS A 23 -9.43 -34.10 10.28
C LYS A 23 -10.74 -33.72 10.94
N LYS A 24 -10.66 -33.04 12.11
CA LYS A 24 -11.81 -32.38 12.74
C LYS A 24 -12.43 -31.43 11.71
N LYS A 25 -13.52 -31.85 11.07
CA LYS A 25 -14.30 -31.01 10.16
C LYS A 25 -14.97 -29.97 11.05
N LYS A 26 -14.40 -28.75 11.12
CA LYS A 26 -14.98 -27.66 11.91
C LYS A 26 -16.46 -27.53 11.54
N GLU A 27 -17.36 -27.80 12.48
CA GLU A 27 -18.79 -27.61 12.26
C GLU A 27 -19.02 -26.15 11.85
N LYS A 28 -19.75 -25.97 10.74
CA LYS A 28 -20.06 -24.63 10.25
C LYS A 28 -21.06 -24.01 11.22
N LYS A 29 -20.64 -23.02 11.99
CA LYS A 29 -21.55 -22.24 12.85
C LYS A 29 -22.41 -21.35 11.95
N TYR A 30 -23.72 -21.50 12.03
CA TYR A 30 -24.70 -20.71 11.28
C TYR A 30 -25.27 -19.59 12.14
N ILE A 31 -25.72 -18.50 11.51
CA ILE A 31 -26.47 -17.46 12.20
C ILE A 31 -27.82 -18.07 12.61
N ALA A 32 -28.23 -17.88 13.86
CA ALA A 32 -29.47 -18.42 14.40
C ALA A 32 -30.66 -18.17 13.46
N ASP A 33 -31.43 -19.22 13.21
CA ASP A 33 -32.60 -19.25 12.33
C ASP A 33 -32.30 -18.91 10.85
N THR A 34 -31.09 -19.20 10.36
CA THR A 34 -30.71 -19.00 8.95
C THR A 34 -29.77 -20.10 8.43
N LYS A 35 -29.69 -20.23 7.10
CA LYS A 35 -28.71 -21.11 6.43
C LYS A 35 -27.37 -20.42 6.14
N VAL A 36 -27.11 -19.25 6.73
CA VAL A 36 -25.93 -18.45 6.46
C VAL A 36 -24.82 -18.75 7.46
N PRO A 37 -23.61 -19.18 7.02
CA PRO A 37 -22.49 -19.40 7.92
C PRO A 37 -21.98 -18.10 8.53
N VAL A 38 -21.79 -18.06 9.85
CA VAL A 38 -21.20 -16.91 10.58
C VAL A 38 -19.82 -16.57 10.02
N VAL A 39 -19.03 -17.60 9.72
CA VAL A 39 -17.67 -17.46 9.16
C VAL A 39 -17.69 -16.64 7.87
N ASN A 40 -18.69 -16.81 6.99
CA ASN A 40 -18.76 -16.07 5.74
C ASN A 40 -18.98 -14.58 5.99
N VAL A 41 -19.81 -14.21 6.97
CA VAL A 41 -20.06 -12.80 7.31
C VAL A 41 -18.83 -12.17 7.94
N VAL A 42 -18.19 -12.87 8.88
CA VAL A 42 -16.98 -12.40 9.57
C VAL A 42 -15.83 -12.23 8.59
N VAL A 43 -15.57 -13.22 7.74
CA VAL A 43 -14.49 -13.14 6.74
C VAL A 43 -14.74 -12.00 5.76
N THR A 44 -15.95 -11.86 5.22
CA THR A 44 -16.27 -10.77 4.29
C THR A 44 -16.13 -9.39 4.95
N ALA A 45 -16.55 -9.24 6.22
CA ALA A 45 -16.38 -7.99 6.96
C ALA A 45 -14.90 -7.64 7.21
N ILE A 46 -14.07 -8.64 7.57
CA ILE A 46 -12.62 -8.45 7.74
C ILE A 46 -11.97 -8.04 6.42
N VAL A 47 -12.27 -8.74 5.33
CA VAL A 47 -11.75 -8.41 3.99
C VAL A 47 -12.12 -6.99 3.60
N LEU A 48 -13.38 -6.58 3.83
CA LEU A 48 -13.83 -5.22 3.54
C LEU A 48 -13.06 -4.17 4.36
N ALA A 49 -12.87 -4.40 5.65
CA ALA A 49 -12.11 -3.50 6.53
C ALA A 49 -10.65 -3.33 6.08
N VAL A 50 -10.00 -4.43 5.67
CA VAL A 50 -8.63 -4.41 5.13
C VAL A 50 -8.57 -3.62 3.82
N LEU A 51 -9.52 -3.82 2.90
CA LEU A 51 -9.56 -3.09 1.63
C LEU A 51 -9.76 -1.58 1.83
N ILE A 52 -10.60 -1.19 2.79
CA ILE A 52 -10.81 0.22 3.15
C ILE A 52 -9.52 0.83 3.72
N ALA A 53 -8.86 0.15 4.65
CA ALA A 53 -7.60 0.61 5.24
C ALA A 53 -6.49 0.78 4.19
N LEU A 54 -6.35 -0.19 3.27
CA LEU A 54 -5.40 -0.11 2.15
C LEU A 54 -5.72 1.04 1.20
N SER A 55 -7.01 1.26 0.91
CA SER A 55 -7.45 2.36 0.04
C SER A 55 -7.17 3.72 0.68
N ALA A 56 -7.45 3.89 1.97
CA ALA A 56 -7.16 5.11 2.71
C ALA A 56 -5.65 5.40 2.77
N PHE A 57 -4.83 4.38 3.00
CA PHE A 57 -3.38 4.50 2.97
C PHE A 57 -2.87 4.90 1.58
N ALA A 58 -3.36 4.26 0.52
CA ALA A 58 -3.00 4.59 -0.86
C ALA A 58 -3.34 6.05 -1.19
N VAL A 59 -4.54 6.51 -0.83
CA VAL A 59 -4.93 7.92 -1.01
C VAL A 59 -3.96 8.84 -0.29
N ALA A 60 -3.68 8.61 1.00
CA ALA A 60 -2.77 9.45 1.78
C ALA A 60 -1.35 9.51 1.22
N VAL A 61 -0.81 8.39 0.74
CA VAL A 61 0.54 8.32 0.16
C VAL A 61 0.61 8.98 -1.22
N PHE A 62 -0.39 8.77 -2.08
CA PHE A 62 -0.38 9.26 -3.46
C PHE A 62 -1.00 10.66 -3.64
N SER A 63 -1.71 11.20 -2.65
CA SER A 63 -2.22 12.58 -2.65
C SER A 63 -1.19 13.60 -2.17
N ALA A 64 -0.12 13.17 -1.49
CA ALA A 64 0.97 14.05 -1.10
C ALA A 64 1.66 14.64 -2.34
N THR A 65 1.68 15.97 -2.43
CA THR A 65 2.44 16.69 -3.47
C THR A 65 3.92 16.77 -3.06
N PRO A 66 4.86 16.51 -3.99
CA PRO A 66 6.29 16.43 -3.68
C PRO A 66 6.95 17.76 -3.34
N TYR A 67 6.30 18.90 -3.56
CA TYR A 67 6.87 20.23 -3.36
C TYR A 67 5.76 21.25 -3.07
N GLU A 68 6.05 22.22 -2.20
CA GLU A 68 5.35 23.50 -2.20
C GLU A 68 6.08 24.44 -3.17
N VAL A 69 5.37 25.02 -4.12
CA VAL A 69 5.93 26.12 -4.93
C VAL A 69 5.74 27.41 -4.14
N LYS A 70 6.76 27.83 -3.40
CA LYS A 70 6.83 29.20 -2.88
C LYS A 70 7.74 30.02 -3.79
N ASN A 71 7.20 31.12 -4.33
CA ASN A 71 7.96 32.15 -5.06
C ASN A 71 8.82 31.65 -6.25
N GLY A 72 8.39 30.61 -6.97
CA GLY A 72 9.07 30.15 -8.19
C GLY A 72 10.35 29.35 -7.96
N GLN A 73 10.69 29.02 -6.71
CA GLN A 73 11.71 28.03 -6.37
C GLN A 73 11.04 26.71 -6.00
N VAL A 74 11.49 25.61 -6.60
CA VAL A 74 11.05 24.27 -6.24
C VAL A 74 11.80 23.89 -4.97
N ASP A 75 11.15 24.02 -3.82
CA ASP A 75 11.74 23.58 -2.57
C ASP A 75 11.59 22.07 -2.46
N VAL A 76 12.63 21.35 -2.87
CA VAL A 76 12.70 19.88 -2.83
C VAL A 76 12.91 19.38 -1.39
N TYR A 77 13.07 20.29 -0.41
CA TYR A 77 13.67 19.96 0.88
C TYR A 77 12.72 19.91 2.08
N GLU A 78 11.45 20.28 1.92
CA GLU A 78 10.41 19.97 2.90
C GLU A 78 9.40 18.96 2.32
N LEU A 79 9.88 17.75 1.99
CA LEU A 79 8.98 16.62 1.84
C LEU A 79 8.34 16.34 3.21
N SER A 80 7.16 16.92 3.43
CA SER A 80 6.33 16.82 4.64
C SER A 80 6.03 15.37 5.09
N SER A 81 6.39 14.34 4.30
CA SER A 81 6.33 12.94 4.73
C SER A 81 7.63 12.17 4.45
N LYS A 82 8.22 11.61 5.53
CA LYS A 82 9.35 10.66 5.48
C LYS A 82 9.08 9.45 4.56
N VAL A 83 7.80 9.08 4.40
CA VAL A 83 7.35 7.94 3.58
C VAL A 83 7.48 8.23 2.08
N TYR A 84 7.06 9.43 1.63
CA TYR A 84 7.17 9.82 0.23
C TYR A 84 8.63 9.99 -0.19
N THR A 85 9.47 10.56 0.69
CA THR A 85 10.92 10.67 0.46
C THR A 85 11.54 9.30 0.20
N LYS A 86 11.23 8.31 1.06
CA LYS A 86 11.67 6.92 0.86
C LYS A 86 11.18 6.32 -0.46
N LEU A 87 9.96 6.64 -0.88
CA LEU A 87 9.43 6.18 -2.17
C LEU A 87 10.14 6.82 -3.37
N VAL A 88 10.48 8.11 -3.31
CA VAL A 88 11.24 8.79 -4.36
C VAL A 88 12.64 8.19 -4.49
N ILE A 89 13.30 7.92 -3.35
CA ILE A 89 14.60 7.24 -3.32
C ILE A 89 14.48 5.83 -3.91
N SER A 90 13.46 5.07 -3.51
CA SER A 90 13.23 3.72 -4.03
C SER A 90 12.85 3.68 -5.51
N ALA A 91 12.27 4.76 -6.03
CA ALA A 91 11.93 4.90 -7.45
C ALA A 91 13.07 5.46 -8.29
N MET A 92 14.20 5.82 -7.64
CA MET A 92 15.38 6.32 -8.31
C MET A 92 15.98 5.23 -9.17
N PRO A 93 16.20 5.48 -10.47
CA PRO A 93 16.85 4.50 -11.32
C PRO A 93 18.27 4.27 -10.83
N GLU A 94 18.77 3.05 -10.93
CA GLU A 94 20.17 2.72 -10.57
C GLU A 94 21.17 3.41 -11.51
N LYS A 95 20.73 3.71 -12.74
CA LYS A 95 21.54 4.29 -13.80
C LYS A 95 20.79 5.34 -14.62
N ILE A 96 21.48 6.41 -14.95
CA ILE A 96 21.08 7.33 -16.02
C ILE A 96 22.22 7.47 -17.02
N THR A 97 21.88 7.59 -18.30
CA THR A 97 22.86 7.78 -19.37
C THR A 97 22.81 9.25 -19.78
N GLY A 98 23.91 9.97 -19.57
CA GLY A 98 24.13 11.29 -20.14
C GLY A 98 24.86 11.20 -21.48
N ASN A 99 25.14 12.36 -22.05
CA ASN A 99 25.80 12.48 -23.34
C ASN A 99 26.96 13.48 -23.23
N ASP A 100 28.19 13.00 -23.30
CA ASP A 100 29.39 13.83 -23.39
C ASP A 100 29.84 13.92 -24.85
N ASN A 101 29.40 14.96 -25.55
CA ASN A 101 29.78 15.26 -26.93
C ASN A 101 29.60 14.08 -27.91
N GLY A 102 28.45 13.40 -27.84
CA GLY A 102 28.12 12.22 -28.65
C GLY A 102 28.55 10.89 -28.01
N THR A 103 29.32 10.93 -26.92
CA THR A 103 29.71 9.73 -26.16
C THR A 103 28.74 9.50 -25.01
N PRO A 104 28.06 8.34 -24.94
CA PRO A 104 27.19 8.03 -23.81
C PRO A 104 28.05 7.83 -22.54
N VAL A 105 27.67 8.49 -21.45
CA VAL A 105 28.29 8.32 -20.14
C VAL A 105 27.23 7.82 -19.16
N ASP A 106 27.47 6.67 -18.57
CA ASP A 106 26.58 6.08 -17.58
C ASP A 106 26.93 6.59 -16.18
N PHE A 107 25.97 7.24 -15.55
CA PHE A 107 26.03 7.69 -14.16
C PHE A 107 25.24 6.75 -13.27
N TYR A 108 25.72 6.61 -12.04
CA TYR A 108 25.17 5.76 -11.00
C TYR A 108 25.01 6.59 -9.72
N VAL A 109 24.08 6.17 -8.87
CA VAL A 109 23.78 6.84 -7.61
C VAL A 109 23.74 5.82 -6.47
N GLU A 110 24.27 6.20 -5.32
CA GLU A 110 24.23 5.41 -4.10
C GLU A 110 23.95 6.31 -2.89
N VAL A 111 23.47 5.69 -1.80
CA VAL A 111 23.29 6.39 -0.54
C VAL A 111 24.66 6.61 0.10
N ASN A 112 24.87 7.81 0.63
CA ASN A 112 26.05 8.16 1.38
C ASN A 112 25.92 7.64 2.83
N ASP A 113 26.57 6.54 3.14
CA ASP A 113 26.58 5.96 4.50
C ASP A 113 27.21 6.89 5.55
N ASP A 114 28.04 7.85 5.12
CA ASP A 114 28.72 8.80 5.99
C ASP A 114 27.90 10.10 6.21
N TYR A 115 26.66 10.16 5.70
CA TYR A 115 25.82 11.34 5.79
C TYR A 115 25.36 11.63 7.22
N ASN A 116 25.61 12.86 7.68
CA ASN A 116 25.10 13.37 8.95
C ASN A 116 24.20 14.59 8.72
N TYR A 117 22.91 14.47 9.06
CA TYR A 117 21.91 15.52 8.87
C TYR A 117 22.17 16.81 9.65
N GLU A 118 23.05 16.79 10.66
CA GLU A 118 23.39 17.97 11.48
C GLU A 118 24.43 18.87 10.83
N VAL A 119 25.23 18.33 9.91
CA VAL A 119 26.41 19.02 9.34
C VAL A 119 26.46 18.99 7.81
N ASN A 120 25.76 18.05 7.17
CA ASN A 120 25.75 17.87 5.73
C ASN A 120 24.50 18.50 5.08
N GLU A 121 24.69 19.05 3.87
CA GLU A 121 23.55 19.49 3.07
C GLU A 121 22.73 18.26 2.65
N PRO A 122 21.37 18.32 2.61
CA PRO A 122 20.56 17.15 2.28
C PRO A 122 20.88 16.50 0.93
N ILE A 123 21.44 17.26 -0.02
CA ILE A 123 21.90 16.75 -1.32
C ILE A 123 23.10 15.78 -1.19
N GLU A 124 23.91 15.94 -0.15
CA GLU A 124 25.08 15.10 0.15
C GLU A 124 24.69 13.72 0.72
N GLN A 125 23.40 13.48 0.95
CA GLN A 125 22.87 12.16 1.26
C GLN A 125 23.09 11.16 0.11
N TYR A 126 23.32 11.64 -1.11
CA TYR A 126 23.54 10.80 -2.29
C TYR A 126 24.94 11.03 -2.86
N ARG A 127 25.64 9.94 -3.15
CA ARG A 127 26.88 9.95 -3.92
C ARG A 127 26.57 9.55 -5.35
N VAL A 128 27.02 10.35 -6.31
CA VAL A 128 26.92 10.03 -7.73
C VAL A 128 28.31 9.71 -8.24
N TYR A 129 28.41 8.72 -9.12
CA TYR A 129 29.67 8.30 -9.72
C TYR A 129 29.47 7.81 -11.15
N TYR A 130 30.57 7.65 -11.88
CA TYR A 130 30.62 6.97 -13.17
C TYR A 130 31.85 6.05 -13.21
N TYR A 131 31.90 5.14 -14.18
CA TYR A 131 33.09 4.33 -14.46
C TYR A 131 33.88 5.00 -15.58
N ASN A 132 35.18 5.23 -15.35
CA ASN A 132 36.06 5.75 -16.40
C ASN A 132 36.42 4.65 -17.41
N GLU A 133 37.23 5.00 -18.41
CA GLU A 133 37.68 4.07 -19.47
C GLU A 133 38.49 2.85 -18.95
N ASN A 134 38.97 2.91 -17.70
CA ASN A 134 39.71 1.84 -17.03
C ASN A 134 38.82 1.03 -16.06
N ASP A 135 37.49 1.17 -16.13
CA ASP A 135 36.52 0.58 -15.20
C ASP A 135 36.73 1.00 -13.73
N GLU A 136 37.36 2.15 -13.48
CA GLU A 136 37.51 2.69 -12.13
C GLU A 136 36.32 3.57 -11.76
N LYS A 137 35.80 3.37 -10.54
CA LYS A 137 34.72 4.18 -9.98
C LYS A 137 35.22 5.58 -9.65
N VAL A 138 34.70 6.58 -10.37
CA VAL A 138 35.04 7.99 -10.17
C VAL A 138 33.86 8.71 -9.49
N PRO A 139 33.99 9.14 -8.23
CA PRO A 139 32.96 9.90 -7.55
C PRO A 139 32.85 11.32 -8.10
N LEU A 140 31.62 11.81 -8.27
CA LEU A 140 31.33 13.17 -8.69
C LEU A 140 31.21 14.08 -7.47
N TYR A 141 32.13 15.03 -7.34
CA TYR A 141 32.07 16.04 -6.30
C TYR A 141 30.83 16.91 -6.48
N LYS A 142 30.00 17.02 -5.43
CA LYS A 142 28.68 17.69 -5.46
C LYS A 142 27.73 17.18 -6.56
N GLY A 143 27.96 15.98 -7.09
CA GLY A 143 27.15 15.39 -8.14
C GLY A 143 27.26 16.07 -9.51
N THR A 144 28.34 16.80 -9.78
CA THR A 144 28.60 17.46 -11.07
C THR A 144 29.64 16.67 -11.87
N TYR A 145 29.33 16.39 -13.14
CA TYR A 145 30.27 15.84 -14.12
C TYR A 145 30.77 16.95 -15.03
N TYR A 146 32.08 17.01 -15.25
CA TYR A 146 32.70 17.92 -16.22
C TYR A 146 33.17 17.11 -17.42
N GLY A 147 32.50 17.28 -18.55
CA GLY A 147 32.84 16.58 -19.80
C GLY A 147 34.14 17.10 -20.42
N ARG A 148 34.62 16.42 -21.46
CA ARG A 148 35.91 16.75 -22.12
C ARG A 148 35.98 18.20 -22.65
N ASN A 149 34.83 18.82 -22.95
CA ASN A 149 34.75 20.18 -23.46
C ASN A 149 34.58 21.24 -22.35
N GLY A 150 34.60 20.84 -21.07
CA GLY A 150 34.35 21.73 -19.93
C GLY A 150 32.86 21.98 -19.63
N GLU A 151 31.95 21.32 -20.36
CA GLU A 151 30.51 21.39 -20.08
C GLU A 151 30.16 20.64 -18.78
N ALA A 152 29.43 21.31 -17.90
CA ALA A 152 28.96 20.74 -16.64
C ALA A 152 27.62 20.03 -16.84
N GLN A 153 27.55 18.76 -16.47
CA GLN A 153 26.31 18.01 -16.33
C GLN A 153 25.98 17.81 -14.86
N TYR A 154 24.69 17.73 -14.54
CA TYR A 154 24.20 17.51 -13.17
C TYR A 154 23.42 16.19 -13.08
N PRO A 155 24.10 15.02 -13.12
CA PRO A 155 23.43 13.73 -13.11
C PRO A 155 22.51 13.54 -11.90
N LEU A 156 22.86 14.07 -10.73
CA LEU A 156 22.00 13.96 -9.53
C LEU A 156 20.60 14.56 -9.77
N LEU A 157 20.52 15.71 -10.44
CA LEU A 157 19.25 16.31 -10.83
C LEU A 157 18.50 15.43 -11.83
N GLY A 158 19.22 14.82 -12.79
CA GLY A 158 18.66 13.85 -13.73
C GLY A 158 18.06 12.63 -13.06
N PHE A 159 18.70 12.11 -12.00
CA PHE A 159 18.15 11.04 -11.17
C PHE A 159 16.83 11.47 -10.54
N PHE A 160 16.78 12.63 -9.87
CA PHE A 160 15.55 13.13 -9.25
C PHE A 160 14.40 13.35 -10.25
N ILE A 161 14.69 13.95 -11.41
CA ILE A 161 13.68 14.15 -12.47
C ILE A 161 13.12 12.80 -12.93
N LYS A 162 14.01 11.83 -13.21
CA LYS A 162 13.60 10.50 -13.67
C LYS A 162 12.90 9.68 -12.58
N SER A 163 13.29 9.82 -11.31
CA SER A 163 12.55 9.27 -10.17
C SER A 163 11.12 9.81 -10.14
N MET A 164 10.94 11.11 -10.37
CA MET A 164 9.62 11.73 -10.34
C MET A 164 8.75 11.27 -11.50
N ASP A 165 9.32 11.06 -12.69
CA ASP A 165 8.60 10.48 -13.82
C ASP A 165 8.22 9.02 -13.59
N ASN A 166 9.12 8.21 -13.01
CA ASN A 166 8.79 6.86 -12.55
C ASN A 166 7.63 6.89 -11.55
N LEU A 167 7.65 7.83 -10.60
CA LEU A 167 6.61 7.98 -9.60
C LEU A 167 5.26 8.39 -10.20
N LYS A 168 5.25 9.20 -11.27
CA LYS A 168 4.01 9.48 -12.04
C LYS A 168 3.43 8.22 -12.67
N VAL A 169 4.28 7.35 -13.23
CA VAL A 169 3.86 6.06 -13.80
C VAL A 169 3.30 5.16 -12.70
N TYR A 170 4.02 5.01 -11.58
CA TYR A 170 3.54 4.25 -10.43
C TYR A 170 2.22 4.78 -9.88
N LYS A 171 2.05 6.11 -9.80
CA LYS A 171 0.78 6.74 -9.39
C LYS A 171 -0.36 6.40 -10.35
N LYS A 172 -0.14 6.41 -11.67
CA LYS A 172 -1.16 5.99 -12.65
C LYS A 172 -1.56 4.53 -12.46
N VAL A 173 -0.59 3.65 -12.29
CA VAL A 173 -0.84 2.21 -12.03
C VAL A 173 -1.59 2.03 -10.71
N ALA A 174 -1.17 2.73 -9.65
CA ALA A 174 -1.82 2.68 -8.35
C ALA A 174 -3.28 3.16 -8.40
N ILE A 175 -3.56 4.25 -9.15
CA ILE A 175 -4.93 4.72 -9.38
C ILE A 175 -5.76 3.68 -10.12
N ALA A 176 -5.20 3.04 -11.16
CA ALA A 176 -5.90 1.98 -11.88
C ALA A 176 -6.23 0.78 -10.97
N VAL A 177 -5.30 0.36 -10.11
CA VAL A 177 -5.54 -0.67 -9.09
C VAL A 177 -6.59 -0.23 -8.09
N LEU A 178 -6.55 1.03 -7.64
CA LEU A 178 -7.53 1.57 -6.70
C LEU A 178 -8.94 1.56 -7.28
N VAL A 179 -9.11 1.85 -8.57
CA VAL A 179 -10.40 1.73 -9.26
C VAL A 179 -10.93 0.29 -9.22
N VAL A 180 -10.06 -0.70 -9.47
CA VAL A 180 -10.42 -2.13 -9.39
C VAL A 180 -10.81 -2.53 -7.96
N VAL A 181 -10.07 -2.06 -6.96
CA VAL A 181 -10.36 -2.31 -5.54
C VAL A 181 -11.72 -1.69 -5.15
N CYS A 182 -12.02 -0.47 -5.59
CA CYS A 182 -13.32 0.16 -5.40
C CYS A 182 -14.47 -0.65 -6.02
N ALA A 183 -14.29 -1.16 -7.24
CA ALA A 183 -15.27 -2.04 -7.87
C ALA A 183 -15.48 -3.34 -7.08
N ALA A 184 -14.41 -3.95 -6.57
CA ALA A 184 -14.49 -5.14 -5.72
C ALA A 184 -15.22 -4.85 -4.39
N MET A 185 -14.97 -3.70 -3.76
CA MET A 185 -15.70 -3.29 -2.56
C MET A 185 -17.20 -3.13 -2.83
N LEU A 186 -17.58 -2.51 -3.96
CA LEU A 186 -18.99 -2.40 -4.36
C LEU A 186 -19.64 -3.78 -4.55
N ALA A 187 -18.96 -4.72 -5.20
CA ALA A 187 -19.46 -6.08 -5.37
C ALA A 187 -19.65 -6.79 -4.01
N LEU A 188 -18.71 -6.63 -3.08
CA LEU A 188 -18.81 -7.19 -1.72
C LEU A 188 -19.95 -6.56 -0.92
N LEU A 189 -20.19 -5.26 -1.05
CA LEU A 189 -21.32 -4.57 -0.41
C LEU A 189 -22.67 -5.07 -0.96
N ILE A 190 -22.79 -5.26 -2.27
CA ILE A 190 -23.98 -5.86 -2.89
C ILE A 190 -24.18 -7.29 -2.36
N TYR A 191 -23.12 -8.09 -2.32
CA TYR A 191 -23.17 -9.45 -1.78
C TYR A 191 -23.64 -9.48 -0.32
N LEU A 192 -23.07 -8.62 0.54
CA LEU A 192 -23.48 -8.47 1.93
C LEU A 192 -24.95 -8.09 2.05
N THR A 193 -25.42 -7.15 1.22
CA THR A 193 -26.82 -6.70 1.21
C THR A 193 -27.77 -7.86 0.88
N VAL A 194 -27.47 -8.63 -0.16
CA VAL A 194 -28.26 -9.82 -0.54
C VAL A 194 -28.27 -10.85 0.60
N LEU A 195 -27.13 -11.05 1.25
CA LEU A 195 -26.98 -12.00 2.34
C LEU A 195 -27.78 -11.56 3.59
N ILE A 196 -27.77 -10.26 3.92
CA ILE A 196 -28.61 -9.68 4.99
C ILE A 196 -30.09 -9.85 4.67
N VAL A 197 -30.51 -9.57 3.43
CA VAL A 197 -31.91 -9.76 3.01
C VAL A 197 -32.33 -11.22 3.15
N LYS A 198 -31.47 -12.18 2.80
CA LYS A 198 -31.72 -13.62 3.03
C LYS A 198 -31.87 -13.93 4.51
N ILE A 199 -30.98 -13.43 5.37
CA ILE A 199 -31.08 -13.58 6.83
C ILE A 199 -32.42 -13.05 7.36
N VAL A 200 -32.84 -11.87 6.90
CA VAL A 200 -34.12 -11.26 7.33
C VAL A 200 -35.31 -12.08 6.86
N LYS A 201 -35.30 -12.57 5.61
CA LYS A 201 -36.36 -13.43 5.07
C LYS A 201 -36.44 -14.77 5.81
N ASP A 202 -35.30 -15.43 6.02
CA ASP A 202 -35.22 -16.70 6.74
C ASP A 202 -35.75 -16.53 8.18
N LYS A 203 -35.35 -15.47 8.89
CA LYS A 203 -35.86 -15.17 10.24
C LYS A 203 -37.36 -14.90 10.27
N LYS A 204 -37.90 -14.16 9.29
CA LYS A 204 -39.35 -13.95 9.17
C LYS A 204 -40.10 -15.26 8.94
N PHE A 205 -39.57 -16.12 8.07
CA PHE A 205 -40.14 -17.44 7.79
C PHE A 205 -40.13 -18.33 9.04
N TYR A 206 -38.99 -18.45 9.73
CA TYR A 206 -38.89 -19.24 10.96
C TYR A 206 -39.83 -18.74 12.07
N LYS A 207 -39.96 -17.41 12.24
CA LYS A 207 -40.88 -16.84 13.24
C LYS A 207 -42.34 -17.20 12.94
N GLN A 208 -42.74 -17.15 11.66
CA GLN A 208 -44.10 -17.48 11.23
C GLN A 208 -44.48 -18.96 11.44
N TYR A 209 -43.52 -19.88 11.40
CA TYR A 209 -43.74 -21.30 11.66
C TYR A 209 -43.66 -21.70 13.13
N ARG A 210 -43.00 -20.90 13.97
CA ARG A 210 -42.93 -21.14 15.43
C ARG A 210 -44.16 -20.63 16.19
N GLU A 211 -44.91 -19.71 15.59
CA GLU A 211 -46.14 -19.12 16.13
C GLU A 211 -47.42 -19.89 15.73
N LYS A 212 -47.30 -21.02 15.01
CA LYS A 212 -48.38 -21.97 14.73
C LYS A 212 -48.19 -23.24 15.54
#